data_AF-A0A0C2VL35-F1
#
_entry.id   AF-A0A0C2VL35-F1
#
_cell.length_a   1.000
_cell.length_b   1.000
_cell.length_c   1.000
_cell.angle_alpha   90.00
_cell.angle_beta   90.00
_cell.angle_gamma   90.00
#
_symmetry.space_group_name_H-M   'P 1'
#
loop_
_entity.id
_entity.type
_entity.pdbx_description
1 polymer ?
#
loop_
_entity_poly.entity_id
_entity_poly.type
_entity_poly.pdbx_seq_one_letter_code
_entity_poly.pdbx_strand_id
1 'polypeptide(L)'
;MKRMLIFTGVFLFISSLVIIVSAMLPMIGENKENLSGAFFQESFGLIVTNPWETVQNLIETRNPLFIVLEVVAVFYSLIAAMRWTSKKKEGWEVDKRQQSHGSARLAKPNEIFTNEEFIAGSREQIYKELKTSLSMKEDEK
;
A
#
# COMPACT_ATOMS: atom_id res chain seq x y z
N MET A 1 11.42 11.31 8.86
CA MET A 1 10.36 11.31 9.91
C MET A 1 9.31 10.21 9.71
N LYS A 2 8.57 10.15 8.58
CA LYS A 2 7.54 9.10 8.33
C LYS A 2 8.05 7.66 8.50
N ARG A 3 9.28 7.37 8.03
CA ARG A 3 9.94 6.05 8.20
C ARG A 3 10.14 5.68 9.67
N MET A 4 10.63 6.62 10.49
CA MET A 4 10.82 6.38 11.93
C MET A 4 9.49 6.17 12.64
N LEU A 5 8.45 6.95 12.31
CA LEU A 5 7.13 6.77 12.93
C LEU A 5 6.54 5.38 12.62
N ILE A 6 6.66 4.92 11.38
CA ILE A 6 6.21 3.58 10.98
C ILE A 6 7.05 2.52 11.69
N PHE A 7 8.37 2.67 11.72
CA PHE A 7 9.26 1.76 12.45
C PHE A 7 8.84 1.65 13.91
N THR A 8 8.74 2.77 14.63
CA THR A 8 8.41 2.80 16.06
C THR A 8 7.03 2.22 16.31
N GLY A 9 6.02 2.57 15.50
CA GLY A 9 4.67 2.04 15.67
C GLY A 9 4.59 0.53 15.46
N VAL A 10 5.20 0.02 14.40
CA VAL A 10 5.25 -1.43 14.10
C VAL A 10 6.07 -2.18 15.14
N PHE A 11 7.21 -1.61 15.53
CA PHE A 11 8.10 -2.21 16.52
C PHE A 11 7.43 -2.33 17.88
N LEU A 12 6.81 -1.26 18.38
CA LEU A 12 6.09 -1.29 19.66
C LEU A 12 4.92 -2.30 19.62
N PHE A 13 4.19 -2.36 18.51
CA PHE A 13 3.11 -3.32 18.35
C PHE A 13 3.63 -4.76 18.41
N ILE A 14 4.66 -5.10 17.63
CA ILE A 14 5.20 -6.45 17.59
C ILE A 14 5.89 -6.81 18.92
N SER A 15 6.69 -5.92 19.47
CA SER A 15 7.38 -6.12 20.76
C SER A 15 6.38 -6.40 21.88
N SER A 16 5.23 -5.71 21.90
CA SER A 16 4.15 -6.02 22.87
C SER A 16 3.63 -7.46 22.75
N LEU A 17 3.47 -7.98 21.52
CA LEU A 17 3.07 -9.37 21.28
C LEU A 17 4.18 -10.34 21.70
N VAL A 18 5.43 -9.99 21.43
CA VAL A 18 6.59 -10.80 21.82
C VAL A 18 6.69 -10.95 23.34
N ILE A 19 6.47 -9.88 24.10
CA ILE A 19 6.44 -9.92 25.57
C ILE A 19 5.36 -10.89 26.05
N ILE A 20 4.13 -10.76 25.53
CA ILE A 20 3.00 -11.62 25.91
C ILE A 20 3.33 -13.09 25.61
N VAL A 21 3.77 -13.39 24.38
CA VAL A 21 4.05 -14.77 23.97
C VAL A 21 5.21 -15.37 24.77
N SER A 22 6.27 -14.59 25.00
CA SER A 22 7.48 -15.08 25.69
C SER A 22 7.25 -15.29 27.19
N ALA A 23 6.32 -14.56 27.80
CA ALA A 23 5.91 -14.78 29.19
C ALA A 23 4.86 -15.90 29.31
N MET A 24 3.90 -15.96 28.39
CA MET A 24 2.78 -16.91 28.47
C MET A 24 3.15 -18.34 28.09
N LEU A 25 3.95 -18.54 27.04
CA LEU A 25 4.27 -19.91 26.58
C LEU A 25 5.02 -20.74 27.64
N PRO A 26 6.07 -20.22 28.31
CA PRO A 26 6.72 -20.96 29.40
C PRO A 26 5.76 -21.21 30.56
N MET A 27 4.98 -20.20 30.96
CA MET A 27 4.00 -20.33 32.04
C MET A 27 3.00 -21.45 31.78
N ILE A 28 2.46 -21.54 30.55
CA ILE A 28 1.54 -22.61 30.14
C ILE A 28 2.26 -23.96 30.16
N GLY A 29 3.52 -23.98 29.74
CA GLY A 29 4.37 -25.18 29.72
C GLY A 29 4.65 -25.75 31.11
N GLU A 30 4.83 -24.88 32.11
CA GLU A 30 5.13 -25.24 33.49
C GLU A 30 3.88 -25.57 34.30
N ASN A 31 2.75 -24.91 34.01
CA ASN A 31 1.52 -25.03 34.81
C ASN A 31 0.45 -25.89 34.15
N LYS A 32 0.83 -26.85 33.29
CA LYS A 32 -0.08 -27.68 32.47
C LYS A 32 -1.23 -28.33 33.27
N GLU A 33 -0.97 -28.70 34.52
CA GLU A 33 -1.95 -29.37 35.39
C GLU A 33 -2.93 -28.40 36.06
N ASN A 34 -2.58 -27.12 36.17
CA ASN A 34 -3.34 -26.07 36.85
C ASN A 34 -3.88 -25.00 35.90
N LEU A 35 -3.93 -25.28 34.59
CA LEU A 35 -4.46 -24.37 33.57
C LEU A 35 -5.98 -24.20 33.74
N SER A 36 -6.37 -23.28 34.61
CA SER A 36 -7.73 -22.76 34.68
C SER A 36 -7.84 -21.45 33.87
N GLY A 37 -9.04 -21.17 33.35
CA GLY A 37 -9.29 -19.90 32.64
C GLY A 37 -9.07 -18.67 33.54
N ALA A 38 -9.31 -18.80 34.84
CA ALA A 38 -9.06 -17.75 35.83
C ALA A 38 -7.57 -17.46 35.98
N PHE A 39 -6.74 -18.51 36.09
CA PHE A 39 -5.28 -18.39 36.17
C PHE A 39 -4.68 -17.73 34.93
N PHE A 40 -5.20 -18.06 33.75
CA PHE A 40 -4.79 -17.43 32.50
C PHE A 40 -5.12 -15.93 32.48
N GLN A 41 -6.34 -15.54 32.88
CA GLN A 41 -6.77 -14.15 32.92
C GLN A 41 -5.97 -13.32 33.92
N GLU A 42 -5.70 -13.86 35.11
CA GLU A 42 -4.90 -13.20 36.13
C GLU A 42 -3.47 -12.95 35.63
N SER A 43 -2.84 -13.98 35.07
CA SER A 43 -1.47 -13.88 34.56
C SER A 43 -1.36 -12.93 33.37
N PHE A 44 -2.31 -12.98 32.44
CA PHE A 44 -2.37 -12.04 31.33
C PHE A 44 -2.57 -10.60 31.82
N GLY A 45 -3.45 -10.41 32.81
CA GLY A 45 -3.69 -9.13 33.46
C GLY A 45 -2.43 -8.53 34.07
N LEU A 46 -1.64 -9.35 34.79
CA LEU A 46 -0.37 -8.94 35.38
C LEU A 46 0.66 -8.50 34.31
N ILE A 47 0.76 -9.24 33.20
CA ILE A 47 1.69 -8.92 32.11
C ILE A 47 1.33 -7.58 31.45
N VAL A 48 0.04 -7.34 31.18
CA VAL A 48 -0.43 -6.13 30.51
C VAL A 48 -0.36 -4.90 31.43
N THR A 49 -0.61 -5.09 32.73
CA THR A 49 -0.54 -3.99 33.70
C THR A 49 0.88 -3.63 34.09
N ASN A 50 1.81 -4.59 34.12
CA ASN A 50 3.21 -4.39 34.49
C ASN A 50 4.18 -4.82 33.37
N PRO A 51 4.13 -4.18 32.19
CA PRO A 51 4.92 -4.59 31.03
C PRO A 51 6.42 -4.39 31.24
N TRP A 52 6.82 -3.34 31.98
CA TRP A 52 8.23 -3.04 32.22
C TRP A 52 8.91 -4.09 33.10
N GLU A 53 8.25 -4.47 34.20
CA GLU A 53 8.74 -5.51 35.10
C GLU A 53 8.84 -6.86 34.38
N THR A 54 7.85 -7.18 33.55
CA THR A 54 7.86 -8.40 32.73
C THR A 54 9.08 -8.43 31.80
N VAL A 55 9.39 -7.31 31.14
CA VAL A 55 10.58 -7.21 30.27
C VAL A 55 11.87 -7.39 31.06
N GLN A 56 12.01 -6.74 32.23
CA GLN A 56 13.18 -6.90 33.08
C GLN A 56 13.38 -8.36 33.48
N ASN A 57 12.31 -9.03 33.90
CA ASN A 57 12.35 -10.44 34.25
C ASN A 57 12.77 -11.31 33.05
N LEU A 58 12.19 -11.08 31.86
CA LEU A 58 12.55 -11.83 30.64
C LEU A 58 14.04 -11.64 30.24
N ILE A 59 14.60 -10.47 30.50
CA ILE A 59 16.03 -10.17 30.27
C ILE A 59 16.91 -10.86 31.31
N GLU A 60 16.56 -10.76 32.59
CA GLU A 60 17.30 -11.35 33.71
C GLU A 60 17.33 -12.88 33.64
N THR A 61 16.19 -13.48 33.32
CA THR A 61 16.05 -14.93 33.10
C THR A 61 16.64 -15.39 31.77
N ARG A 62 17.14 -14.46 30.94
CA ARG A 62 17.68 -14.73 29.60
C ARG A 62 16.74 -15.60 28.77
N ASN A 63 15.45 -15.29 28.80
CA ASN A 63 14.45 -16.09 28.11
C ASN A 63 14.80 -16.17 26.61
N PRO A 64 15.11 -17.36 26.08
CA PRO A 64 15.62 -17.51 24.73
C PRO A 64 14.56 -17.15 23.67
N LEU A 65 13.28 -17.39 23.97
CA LEU A 65 12.18 -17.00 23.08
C LEU A 65 12.10 -15.49 22.97
N PHE A 66 12.16 -14.77 24.09
CA PHE A 66 12.13 -13.31 24.11
C PHE A 66 13.28 -12.73 23.28
N ILE A 67 14.51 -13.18 23.52
CA ILE A 67 15.70 -12.65 22.84
C ILE A 67 15.61 -12.87 21.32
N VAL A 68 15.28 -14.09 20.88
CA VAL A 68 15.20 -14.41 19.44
C VAL A 68 14.08 -13.63 18.76
N LEU A 69 12.89 -13.61 19.38
CA LEU A 69 11.73 -12.92 18.81
C LEU A 69 11.92 -11.40 18.79
N GLU A 70 12.58 -10.81 19.78
CA GLU A 70 12.84 -9.38 19.81
C GLU A 70 13.81 -8.96 18.69
N VAL A 71 14.86 -9.76 18.43
CA VAL A 71 15.76 -9.54 17.28
C VAL A 71 14.98 -9.60 15.97
N VAL A 72 14.10 -10.60 15.80
CA VAL A 72 13.24 -10.72 14.63
C VAL A 72 12.29 -9.51 14.51
N ALA A 73 11.72 -9.05 15.62
CA ALA A 73 10.83 -7.89 15.66
C ALA A 73 11.52 -6.61 15.19
N VAL A 74 12.77 -6.38 15.61
CA VAL A 74 13.58 -5.24 15.14
C VAL A 74 13.78 -5.30 13.64
N PHE A 75 14.27 -6.43 13.10
CA PHE A 75 14.53 -6.56 11.67
C PHE A 75 13.26 -6.46 10.83
N TYR A 76 12.17 -7.10 11.26
CA TYR A 76 10.90 -7.02 10.56
C TYR A 76 10.38 -5.58 10.51
N SER A 77 10.47 -4.85 11.63
CA SER A 77 10.04 -3.46 11.72
C SER A 77 10.86 -2.55 10.81
N LEU A 78 12.18 -2.78 10.70
CA LEU A 78 13.05 -2.08 9.75
C LEU A 78 12.61 -2.33 8.31
N ILE A 79 12.38 -3.59 7.93
CA ILE A 79 11.92 -3.96 6.59
C ILE A 79 10.55 -3.33 6.28
N ALA A 80 9.63 -3.37 7.22
CA ALA A 80 8.30 -2.78 7.08
C ALA A 80 8.40 -1.26 6.85
N ALA A 81 9.20 -0.55 7.65
CA ALA A 81 9.41 0.88 7.50
C ALA A 81 10.04 1.25 6.14
N MET A 82 10.97 0.44 5.63
CA MET A 82 11.55 0.62 4.30
C MET A 82 10.52 0.38 3.19
N ARG A 83 9.78 -0.73 3.23
CA ARG A 83 8.82 -1.08 2.17
C ARG A 83 7.62 -0.14 2.11
N TRP A 84 7.04 0.24 3.25
CA TRP A 84 5.85 1.10 3.26
C TRP A 84 6.12 2.52 2.77
N THR A 85 7.35 3.01 2.93
CA THR A 85 7.73 4.34 2.48
C THR A 85 8.34 4.36 1.08
N SER A 86 8.80 3.21 0.58
CA SER A 86 9.24 3.04 -0.80
C SER A 86 8.10 2.81 -1.78
N LYS A 87 6.89 2.47 -1.31
CA LYS A 87 5.68 2.68 -2.10
C LYS A 87 5.48 4.18 -2.30
N LYS A 88 6.12 4.75 -3.32
CA LYS A 88 5.54 5.94 -3.97
C LYS A 88 4.09 5.55 -4.21
N LYS A 89 3.14 6.35 -3.69
CA LYS A 89 1.83 6.36 -4.34
C LYS A 89 2.18 6.58 -5.80
N GLU A 90 1.94 5.61 -6.66
CA GLU A 90 1.65 5.91 -8.07
C GLU A 90 0.47 6.86 -7.97
N GLY A 91 0.80 8.14 -7.77
CA GLY A 91 -0.14 9.20 -8.00
C GLY A 91 -0.58 8.97 -9.43
N TRP A 92 -1.87 9.14 -9.65
CA TRP A 92 -2.40 9.38 -10.98
C TRP A 92 -1.52 10.42 -11.69
N GLU A 93 -0.53 9.96 -12.44
CA GLU A 93 0.30 10.80 -13.28
C GLU A 93 -0.58 11.10 -14.48
N VAL A 94 -1.36 12.17 -14.36
CA VAL A 94 -1.89 12.85 -15.54
C VAL A 94 -0.65 13.36 -16.27
N ASP A 95 -0.35 12.78 -17.43
CA ASP A 95 0.71 13.29 -18.29
C ASP A 95 0.45 14.79 -18.46
N LYS A 96 1.44 15.63 -18.11
CA LYS A 96 1.31 17.09 -18.19
C LYS A 96 0.96 17.56 -19.60
N ARG A 97 1.12 16.70 -20.62
CA ARG A 97 0.80 16.96 -22.02
C ARG A 97 -0.54 16.39 -22.47
N GLN A 98 -1.18 15.51 -21.69
CA GLN A 98 -2.47 14.88 -22.03
C GLN A 98 -3.39 14.87 -20.80
N GLN A 99 -4.37 15.79 -20.81
CA GLN A 99 -5.42 15.88 -19.78
C GLN A 99 -6.48 14.78 -19.92
N SER A 100 -6.14 13.57 -20.35
CA SER A 100 -7.09 12.48 -20.52
C SER A 100 -6.69 11.24 -19.72
N HIS A 101 -7.71 10.49 -19.28
CA HIS A 101 -7.55 9.34 -18.40
C HIS A 101 -7.55 8.03 -19.20
N GLY A 102 -6.63 7.12 -18.88
CA GLY A 102 -6.52 5.79 -19.52
C GLY A 102 -5.92 5.84 -20.93
N SER A 103 -6.10 4.76 -21.70
CA SER A 103 -5.67 4.70 -23.12
C SER A 103 -6.45 5.64 -24.04
N ALA A 104 -7.50 6.28 -23.53
CA ALA A 104 -8.25 7.30 -24.24
C ALA A 104 -7.40 8.58 -24.30
N ARG A 105 -6.79 8.82 -25.47
CA ARG A 105 -6.16 10.09 -25.83
C ARG A 105 -6.98 10.79 -26.92
N LEU A 106 -6.94 12.12 -26.95
CA LEU A 106 -7.41 12.84 -28.13
C LEU A 106 -6.59 12.39 -29.34
N ALA A 107 -7.29 12.06 -30.42
CA ALA A 107 -6.67 11.65 -31.67
C ALA A 107 -5.76 12.78 -32.19
N LYS A 108 -4.56 12.42 -32.60
CA LYS A 108 -3.61 13.37 -33.19
C LYS A 108 -4.09 13.75 -34.60
N PRO A 109 -3.71 14.93 -35.13
CA PRO A 109 -4.10 15.33 -36.48
C PRO A 109 -3.76 14.28 -37.56
N ASN A 110 -2.63 13.60 -37.45
CA ASN A 110 -2.23 12.51 -38.35
C ASN A 110 -3.05 11.22 -38.19
N GLU A 111 -3.88 11.11 -37.17
CA GLU A 111 -4.83 10.01 -36.93
C GLU A 111 -6.24 10.35 -37.38
N ILE A 112 -6.54 11.65 -37.57
CA ILE A 112 -7.85 12.14 -38.04
C ILE A 112 -7.82 12.34 -39.55
N PHE A 113 -6.73 12.93 -40.08
CA PHE A 113 -6.56 13.18 -41.51
C PHE A 113 -5.84 12.00 -42.18
N THR A 114 -6.47 10.83 -42.13
CA THR A 114 -6.11 9.72 -43.01
C THR A 114 -6.68 10.03 -44.39
N ASN A 115 -5.82 9.97 -45.43
CA ASN A 115 -6.13 10.31 -46.83
C ASN A 115 -7.30 9.51 -47.45
N GLU A 116 -7.93 8.62 -46.68
CA GLU A 116 -9.04 7.76 -47.08
C GLU A 116 -10.41 8.31 -46.62
N GLU A 117 -10.48 9.09 -45.53
CA GLU A 117 -11.77 9.56 -44.95
C GLU A 117 -11.84 11.09 -44.74
N PHE A 118 -10.72 11.75 -44.39
CA PHE A 118 -10.70 13.20 -44.15
C PHE A 118 -9.48 13.85 -44.79
N ILE A 119 -9.73 14.76 -45.75
CA ILE A 119 -8.69 15.52 -46.44
C ILE A 119 -8.39 16.79 -45.63
N ALA A 120 -7.13 16.97 -45.24
CA ALA A 120 -6.67 18.23 -44.65
C ALA A 120 -6.51 19.28 -45.76
N GLY A 121 -7.25 20.40 -45.66
CA GLY A 121 -7.21 21.48 -46.64
C GLY A 121 -7.41 22.85 -45.98
N SER A 122 -7.17 23.93 -46.74
CA SER A 122 -7.49 25.27 -46.26
C SER A 122 -9.00 25.44 -46.10
N ARG A 123 -9.43 26.38 -45.24
CA ARG A 123 -10.87 26.65 -45.02
C ARG A 123 -11.61 26.92 -46.32
N GLU A 124 -10.97 27.63 -47.26
CA GLU A 124 -11.55 27.94 -48.56
C GLU A 124 -11.72 26.69 -49.43
N GLN A 125 -10.75 25.77 -49.40
CA GLN A 125 -10.80 24.51 -50.13
C GLN A 125 -11.92 23.61 -49.59
N ILE A 126 -11.99 23.41 -48.27
CA ILE A 126 -13.02 22.60 -47.61
C ILE A 126 -14.42 23.19 -47.85
N TYR A 127 -14.57 24.52 -47.75
CA TYR A 127 -15.85 25.19 -47.99
C TYR A 127 -16.31 25.06 -49.44
N LYS A 128 -15.39 25.16 -50.40
CA LYS A 128 -15.68 24.99 -51.82
C LYS A 128 -16.13 23.55 -52.12
N GLU A 129 -15.41 22.57 -51.60
CA GLU A 129 -15.70 21.14 -51.79
C GLU A 129 -17.05 20.75 -51.16
N LEU A 130 -17.35 21.24 -49.95
CA LEU A 130 -18.65 21.07 -49.31
C LEU A 130 -19.79 21.68 -50.13
N LYS A 131 -19.59 22.87 -50.69
CA LYS A 131 -20.59 23.53 -51.53
C LYS A 131 -20.82 22.73 -52.82
N THR A 132 -19.76 22.20 -53.41
CA THR A 132 -19.84 21.32 -54.60
C THR A 132 -20.56 20.01 -54.30
N SER A 133 -20.30 19.36 -53.16
CA SER A 133 -20.99 18.12 -52.77
C SER A 133 -22.48 18.34 -52.49
N LEU A 134 -22.85 19.53 -52.01
CA LEU A 134 -24.25 19.90 -51.79
C LEU A 134 -24.98 20.23 -53.10
N SER A 135 -24.28 20.79 -54.10
CA SER A 135 -24.86 21.10 -55.41
C SER A 135 -24.95 19.92 -56.38
N MET A 136 -24.14 18.86 -56.20
CA MET A 136 -24.13 17.69 -57.09
C MET A 136 -25.27 16.69 -56.83
N LYS A 137 -26.15 16.94 -55.85
CA LYS A 137 -27.23 16.01 -55.48
C LYS A 137 -28.58 16.25 -56.19
N GLU A 138 -28.65 17.18 -57.15
CA GLU A 138 -29.89 17.50 -57.89
C GLU A 138 -30.03 16.82 -59.27
N ASP A 139 -29.02 16.11 -59.78
CA ASP A 139 -29.07 15.51 -61.13
C ASP A 139 -28.86 13.98 -61.16
N GLU A 140 -29.56 13.23 -60.31
CA GLU A 140 -29.85 11.81 -60.57
C GLU A 140 -31.36 11.58 -60.52
N LYS A 141 -31.99 11.61 -61.71
CA LYS A 141 -33.33 11.12 -62.00
C LYS A 141 -33.26 10.09 -63.11
#